data_AF-A0AAN5PYE0-F1
#
_entry.id   AF-A0AAN5PYE0-F1
#
_cell.length_a   1.000
_cell.length_b   1.000
_cell.length_c   1.000
_cell.angle_alpha   90.00
_cell.angle_beta   90.00
_cell.angle_gamma   90.00
#
_symmetry.space_group_name_H-M   'P 1'
#
loop_
_entity.id
_entity.type
_entity.pdbx_description
1 polymer ?
#
loop_
_entity_poly.entity_id
_entity_poly.type
_entity_poly.pdbx_seq_one_letter_code
_entity_poly.pdbx_strand_id
1 'polypeptide(L)'
;MQLKSETKSTFHGKYSKSSPVVGARVKELELIYAHKEIFANYQKVVYDQQKLNVIPLAFKEKADEISKEIYAAYIKKYSDHGLTIENSVDWNNVGFTRTYLSDLENEWNTWFVAPLVATPNDKSHIEGQMYRPAYICALHELMHVEEMTPGISKGQYARFESVVEVLTVTKTIILMDEVYKKTLNLPMDIEVDYENSFKLFGKTIKQGEFANFYRTLEAKYPSLAEALVSKQSLTFLNQTNVEPMNINMQVLGGFLAVVGYAVVALALLLNNASFGTVGLVVTGLGVASIFGGVGLFANGIYKNERTTDNEILDASACLAGNTNSP
;
A
#
# COMPACT_ATOMS: atom_id res chain seq x y z
N MET A 1 27.96 -18.90 30.81
CA MET A 1 28.23 -19.09 29.37
C MET A 1 26.89 -19.10 28.66
N GLN A 2 26.43 -17.94 28.18
CA GLN A 2 25.16 -17.83 27.44
C GLN A 2 25.39 -18.38 26.03
N LEU A 3 24.71 -19.48 25.71
CA LEU A 3 24.55 -19.93 24.34
C LEU A 3 23.80 -18.83 23.58
N LYS A 4 24.52 -18.05 22.77
CA LYS A 4 23.91 -17.33 21.66
C LYS A 4 23.23 -18.39 20.81
N SER A 5 21.90 -18.42 20.80
CA SER A 5 21.19 -19.17 19.78
C SER A 5 21.50 -18.50 18.45
N GLU A 6 22.38 -19.09 17.66
CA GLU A 6 22.48 -18.80 16.24
C GLU A 6 21.13 -19.18 15.62
N THR A 7 20.23 -18.21 15.49
CA THR A 7 19.11 -18.28 14.56
C THR A 7 19.70 -18.32 13.15
N LYS A 8 20.12 -19.50 12.72
CA LYS A 8 20.39 -19.79 11.31
C LYS A 8 19.08 -19.52 10.55
N SER A 9 19.10 -18.46 9.75
CA SER A 9 18.07 -18.08 8.79
C SER A 9 17.59 -19.30 7.99
N THR A 10 16.32 -19.67 8.16
CA THR A 10 15.59 -20.60 7.29
C THR A 10 14.64 -19.83 6.38
N PHE A 11 15.11 -18.78 5.72
CA PHE A 11 14.32 -18.03 4.75
C PHE A 11 14.82 -18.38 3.35
N HIS A 12 14.27 -19.40 2.71
CA HIS A 12 14.37 -19.53 1.25
C HIS A 12 12.96 -19.27 0.71
N GLY A 13 12.63 -18.00 0.47
CA GLY A 13 11.36 -17.60 -0.14
C GLY A 13 10.11 -18.10 0.59
N LYS A 14 10.19 -18.36 1.90
CA LYS A 14 9.08 -18.86 2.72
C LYS A 14 8.95 -18.03 3.98
N TYR A 15 7.79 -17.42 4.16
CA TYR A 15 7.52 -16.47 5.22
C TYR A 15 6.42 -16.98 6.13
N SER A 16 6.74 -17.12 7.42
CA SER A 16 5.75 -17.42 8.46
C SER A 16 5.08 -16.15 8.98
N LYS A 17 4.05 -16.32 9.82
CA LYS A 17 3.37 -15.21 10.50
C LYS A 17 4.28 -14.33 11.38
N SER A 18 5.45 -14.85 11.77
CA SER A 18 6.44 -14.13 12.58
C SER A 18 7.53 -13.46 11.75
N SER A 19 7.47 -13.57 10.42
CA SER A 19 8.38 -12.88 9.53
C SER A 19 8.24 -11.37 9.70
N PRO A 20 9.34 -10.60 9.77
CA PRO A 20 9.29 -9.13 9.81
C PRO A 20 8.86 -8.52 8.47
N VAL A 21 8.88 -9.30 7.38
CA VAL A 21 8.40 -8.88 6.06
C VAL A 21 6.88 -8.92 6.02
N VAL A 22 6.26 -9.95 6.62
CA VAL A 22 4.82 -10.18 6.51
C VAL A 22 4.06 -9.07 7.22
N GLY A 23 3.14 -8.45 6.51
CA GLY A 23 2.27 -7.41 7.06
C GLY A 23 2.93 -6.04 7.22
N ALA A 24 4.18 -5.87 6.80
CA ALA A 24 4.90 -4.60 6.88
C ALA A 24 4.18 -3.45 6.17
N ARG A 25 3.29 -3.74 5.20
CA ARG A 25 2.54 -2.77 4.40
C ARG A 25 1.02 -2.96 4.50
N VAL A 26 0.51 -3.68 5.51
CA VAL A 26 -0.95 -3.88 5.71
C VAL A 26 -1.69 -2.55 5.86
N LYS A 27 -1.12 -1.57 6.58
CA LYS A 27 -1.75 -0.25 6.74
C LYS A 27 -1.91 0.49 5.41
N GLU A 28 -0.95 0.32 4.50
CA GLU A 28 -1.05 0.87 3.14
C GLU A 28 -2.18 0.20 2.37
N LEU A 29 -2.30 -1.13 2.44
CA LEU A 29 -3.39 -1.88 1.82
C LEU A 29 -4.76 -1.49 2.40
N GLU A 30 -4.87 -1.30 3.71
CA GLU A 30 -6.10 -0.83 4.37
C GLU A 30 -6.53 0.56 3.88
N LEU A 31 -5.56 1.46 3.65
CA LEU A 31 -5.83 2.79 3.11
C LEU A 31 -6.38 2.74 1.69
N ILE A 32 -5.83 1.88 0.84
CA ILE A 32 -6.37 1.63 -0.51
C ILE A 32 -7.77 1.01 -0.42
N TYR A 33 -7.97 0.03 0.47
CA TYR A 33 -9.26 -0.63 0.65
C TYR A 33 -10.36 0.34 1.07
N ALA A 34 -10.04 1.36 1.87
CA ALA A 34 -10.99 2.41 2.24
C ALA A 34 -11.50 3.21 1.02
N HIS A 35 -10.82 3.14 -0.13
CA HIS A 35 -11.19 3.73 -1.41
C HIS A 35 -11.49 2.66 -2.49
N LYS A 36 -11.90 1.45 -2.09
CA LYS A 36 -12.12 0.30 -2.99
C LYS A 36 -13.06 0.57 -4.17
N GLU A 37 -14.05 1.47 -4.02
CA GLU A 37 -14.98 1.80 -5.11
C GLU A 37 -14.27 2.40 -6.33
N ILE A 38 -13.14 3.06 -6.10
CA ILE A 38 -12.25 3.59 -7.14
C ILE A 38 -11.23 2.51 -7.51
N PHE A 39 -10.54 1.97 -6.51
CA PHE A 39 -9.37 1.15 -6.77
C PHE A 39 -9.67 -0.27 -7.27
N ALA A 40 -10.90 -0.77 -7.11
CA ALA A 40 -11.32 -2.03 -7.73
C ALA A 40 -11.33 -1.93 -9.27
N ASN A 41 -11.88 -0.83 -9.81
CA ASN A 41 -11.84 -0.59 -11.25
C ASN A 41 -10.41 -0.27 -11.72
N TYR A 42 -9.66 0.50 -10.92
CA TYR A 42 -8.25 0.76 -11.19
C TYR A 42 -7.46 -0.54 -11.35
N GLN A 43 -7.55 -1.43 -10.36
CA GLN A 43 -6.85 -2.72 -10.38
C GLN A 43 -7.24 -3.51 -11.62
N LYS A 44 -8.54 -3.70 -11.85
CA LYS A 44 -9.05 -4.43 -13.02
C LYS A 44 -8.46 -3.93 -14.34
N VAL A 45 -8.31 -2.61 -14.50
CA VAL A 45 -7.76 -2.04 -15.73
C VAL A 45 -6.23 -2.13 -15.75
N VAL A 46 -5.57 -1.62 -14.72
CA VAL A 46 -4.10 -1.46 -14.72
C VAL A 46 -3.41 -2.82 -14.60
N TYR A 47 -3.90 -3.72 -13.76
CA TYR A 47 -3.31 -5.05 -13.59
C TYR A 47 -3.43 -5.90 -14.85
N ASP A 48 -4.58 -5.88 -15.51
CA ASP A 48 -4.84 -6.70 -16.70
C ASP A 48 -4.17 -6.14 -17.97
N GLN A 49 -4.04 -4.81 -18.07
CA GLN A 49 -3.58 -4.14 -19.29
C GLN A 49 -2.12 -3.66 -19.23
N GLN A 50 -1.42 -3.81 -18.10
CA GLN A 50 -0.01 -3.42 -18.00
C GLN A 50 0.86 -4.18 -19.01
N LYS A 51 1.80 -3.47 -19.61
CA LYS A 51 2.86 -4.08 -20.42
C LYS A 51 4.14 -4.15 -19.60
N LEU A 52 4.64 -5.36 -19.38
CA LEU A 52 5.81 -5.60 -18.52
C LEU A 52 7.07 -5.97 -19.29
N ASN A 53 6.90 -6.65 -20.42
CA ASN A 53 7.98 -6.93 -21.36
C ASN A 53 8.21 -5.68 -22.22
N VAL A 54 8.92 -4.70 -21.65
CA VAL A 54 9.13 -3.39 -22.29
C VAL A 54 10.59 -3.09 -22.62
N ILE A 55 11.55 -3.88 -22.13
CA ILE A 55 12.97 -3.65 -22.36
C ILE A 55 13.40 -4.44 -23.60
N PRO A 56 14.07 -3.83 -24.60
CA PRO A 56 14.56 -4.62 -25.74
C PRO A 56 15.53 -5.70 -25.28
N LEU A 57 15.37 -6.92 -25.79
CA LEU A 57 16.12 -8.11 -25.34
C LEU A 57 17.64 -7.92 -25.43
N ALA A 58 18.13 -7.13 -26.38
CA ALA A 58 19.53 -6.77 -26.54
C ALA A 58 20.14 -6.07 -25.31
N PHE A 59 19.31 -5.47 -24.44
CA PHE A 59 19.74 -4.77 -23.24
C PHE A 59 19.45 -5.53 -21.93
N LYS A 60 19.08 -6.82 -22.00
CA LYS A 60 18.66 -7.60 -20.82
C LYS A 60 19.70 -7.59 -19.69
N GLU A 61 20.99 -7.69 -19.99
CA GLU A 61 22.04 -7.81 -18.98
C GLU A 61 22.17 -6.53 -18.17
N LYS A 62 22.18 -5.38 -18.85
CA LYS A 62 22.19 -4.06 -18.21
C LYS A 62 20.90 -3.81 -17.41
N ALA A 63 19.76 -4.26 -17.92
CA ALA A 63 18.49 -4.13 -17.20
C ALA A 63 18.44 -4.99 -15.94
N ASP A 64 18.99 -6.21 -15.98
CA ASP A 64 19.13 -7.07 -14.81
C ASP A 64 20.09 -6.47 -13.78
N GLU A 65 21.22 -5.90 -14.18
CA GLU A 65 22.13 -5.19 -13.29
C GLU A 65 21.41 -4.04 -12.54
N ILE A 66 20.75 -3.14 -13.28
CA ILE A 66 20.02 -2.01 -12.70
C ILE A 66 18.88 -2.47 -11.79
N SER A 67 18.08 -3.44 -12.25
CA SER A 67 16.95 -3.93 -11.46
C SER A 67 17.41 -4.69 -10.20
N LYS A 68 18.56 -5.38 -10.25
CA LYS A 68 19.18 -6.00 -9.08
C LYS A 68 19.58 -4.96 -8.05
N GLU A 69 20.18 -3.84 -8.46
CA GLU A 69 20.53 -2.74 -7.56
C GLU A 69 19.29 -2.12 -6.90
N ILE A 70 18.24 -1.87 -7.69
CA ILE A 70 16.94 -1.37 -7.18
C ILE A 70 16.37 -2.35 -6.15
N TYR A 71 16.38 -3.65 -6.45
CA TYR A 71 15.87 -4.67 -5.54
C TYR A 71 16.69 -4.76 -4.25
N ALA A 72 18.03 -4.75 -4.36
CA ALA A 72 18.94 -4.73 -3.22
C ALA A 72 18.69 -3.52 -2.31
N ALA A 73 18.49 -2.34 -2.89
CA ALA A 73 18.18 -1.12 -2.16
C ALA A 73 16.83 -1.23 -1.44
N TYR A 74 15.81 -1.81 -2.09
CA TYR A 74 14.49 -1.99 -1.51
C TYR A 74 14.50 -2.89 -0.26
N ILE A 75 15.18 -4.04 -0.34
CA ILE A 75 15.18 -5.03 0.75
C ILE A 75 16.10 -4.65 1.91
N LYS A 76 16.91 -3.60 1.79
CA LYS A 76 17.85 -3.15 2.82
C LYS A 76 17.16 -2.89 4.17
N LYS A 77 15.89 -2.48 4.17
CA LYS A 77 15.07 -2.29 5.39
C LYS A 77 14.89 -3.57 6.22
N TYR A 78 15.17 -4.74 5.66
CA TYR A 78 15.11 -6.04 6.34
C TYR A 78 16.48 -6.68 6.57
N SER A 79 17.58 -5.95 6.32
CA SER A 79 18.94 -6.50 6.43
C SER A 79 19.30 -6.97 7.85
N ASP A 80 18.83 -6.27 8.89
CA ASP A 80 18.99 -6.68 10.29
C ASP A 80 18.26 -7.99 10.64
N HIS A 81 17.33 -8.41 9.76
CA HIS A 81 16.62 -9.69 9.85
C HIS A 81 17.19 -10.77 8.92
N GLY A 82 18.33 -10.51 8.26
CA GLY A 82 19.01 -11.46 7.41
C GLY A 82 18.37 -11.67 6.04
N LEU A 83 17.52 -10.75 5.58
CA LEU A 83 16.96 -10.80 4.23
C LEU A 83 18.03 -10.40 3.19
N THR A 84 18.14 -11.21 2.14
CA THR A 84 19.10 -11.07 1.04
C THR A 84 18.38 -11.32 -0.29
N ILE A 85 19.00 -10.98 -1.41
CA ILE A 85 18.41 -11.23 -2.74
C ILE A 85 18.16 -12.72 -2.94
N GLU A 86 19.08 -13.55 -2.47
CA GLU A 86 19.08 -15.00 -2.67
C GLU A 86 17.96 -15.70 -1.89
N ASN A 87 17.43 -15.05 -0.87
CA ASN A 87 16.62 -15.69 0.16
C ASN A 87 15.24 -15.02 0.34
N SER A 88 15.04 -13.86 -0.27
CA SER A 88 13.81 -13.07 -0.23
C SER A 88 12.67 -13.63 -1.10
N VAL A 89 12.98 -14.45 -2.09
CA VAL A 89 12.01 -15.17 -2.91
C VAL A 89 12.48 -16.58 -3.19
N ASP A 90 11.57 -17.45 -3.60
CA ASP A 90 11.87 -18.79 -4.07
C ASP A 90 12.20 -18.72 -5.57
N TRP A 91 13.49 -18.52 -5.83
CA TRP A 91 14.07 -18.49 -7.16
C TRP A 91 13.95 -19.87 -7.82
N ASN A 92 13.20 -19.97 -8.92
CA ASN A 92 12.90 -21.24 -9.58
C ASN A 92 13.25 -21.25 -11.08
N ASN A 93 13.40 -22.45 -11.64
CA ASN A 93 13.66 -22.66 -13.08
C ASN A 93 12.45 -23.25 -13.82
N VAL A 94 11.25 -23.12 -13.24
CA VAL A 94 10.01 -23.69 -13.82
C VAL A 94 9.20 -22.65 -14.61
N GLY A 95 9.72 -21.43 -14.76
CA GLY A 95 9.13 -20.38 -15.58
C GLY A 95 7.98 -19.60 -14.92
N PHE A 96 7.77 -19.76 -13.61
CA PHE A 96 6.78 -18.98 -12.87
C PHE A 96 7.32 -17.60 -12.55
N THR A 97 6.88 -16.61 -13.32
CA THR A 97 7.45 -15.25 -13.28
C THR A 97 6.88 -14.36 -12.20
N ARG A 98 5.63 -14.63 -11.78
CA ARG A 98 4.90 -13.92 -10.73
C ARG A 98 3.90 -14.89 -10.11
N THR A 99 4.32 -15.61 -9.09
CA THR A 99 3.47 -16.63 -8.46
C THR A 99 3.67 -16.59 -6.96
N TYR A 100 2.59 -16.46 -6.21
CA TYR A 100 2.61 -16.64 -4.77
C TYR A 100 1.90 -17.95 -4.41
N LEU A 101 2.47 -18.70 -3.47
CA LEU A 101 1.82 -19.84 -2.84
C LEU A 101 1.51 -19.46 -1.40
N SER A 102 0.31 -19.77 -0.92
CA SER A 102 -0.02 -19.55 0.47
C SER A 102 -0.96 -20.61 1.01
N ASP A 103 -0.60 -21.12 2.18
CA ASP A 103 -1.41 -22.03 2.98
C ASP A 103 -2.10 -21.21 4.07
N LEU A 104 -2.92 -20.21 3.67
CA LEU A 104 -3.71 -19.35 4.58
C LEU A 104 -4.69 -20.21 5.40
N GLU A 105 -4.17 -20.82 6.47
CA GLU A 105 -4.80 -21.80 7.34
C GLU A 105 -5.19 -23.12 6.64
N ASN A 106 -4.50 -24.21 7.00
CA ASN A 106 -4.88 -25.58 6.63
C ASN A 106 -5.26 -26.40 7.88
N GLU A 107 -5.69 -27.65 7.69
CA GLU A 107 -6.09 -28.58 8.77
C GLU A 107 -5.01 -28.80 9.84
N TRP A 108 -3.77 -28.42 9.55
CA TRP A 108 -2.59 -28.50 10.42
C TRP A 108 -2.25 -27.16 11.12
N ASN A 109 -3.08 -26.13 10.93
CA ASN A 109 -2.89 -24.76 11.44
C ASN A 109 -1.50 -24.17 11.10
N THR A 110 -1.00 -24.51 9.91
CA THR A 110 0.20 -23.88 9.37
C THR A 110 -0.19 -22.62 8.60
N TRP A 111 0.69 -21.62 8.64
CA TRP A 111 0.51 -20.36 7.92
C TRP A 111 1.85 -19.95 7.33
N PHE A 112 1.93 -19.93 6.00
CA PHE A 112 3.07 -19.37 5.29
C PHE A 112 2.66 -18.74 3.96
N VAL A 113 3.52 -17.85 3.47
CA VAL A 113 3.48 -17.29 2.13
C VAL A 113 4.83 -17.53 1.47
N ALA A 114 4.83 -17.95 0.21
CA ALA A 114 6.02 -18.16 -0.59
C ALA A 114 5.91 -17.42 -1.93
N PRO A 115 6.66 -16.33 -2.14
CA PRO A 115 6.79 -15.71 -3.45
C PRO A 115 7.76 -16.51 -4.32
N LEU A 116 7.26 -17.09 -5.42
CA LEU A 116 8.01 -17.87 -6.39
C LEU A 116 8.28 -17.04 -7.64
N VAL A 117 9.56 -16.95 -8.02
CA VAL A 117 10.00 -16.10 -9.13
C VAL A 117 11.01 -16.84 -9.99
N ALA A 118 10.80 -16.84 -11.30
CA ALA A 118 11.71 -17.44 -12.25
C ALA A 118 13.09 -16.76 -12.17
N THR A 119 14.16 -17.56 -12.22
CA THR A 119 15.53 -17.05 -12.11
C THR A 119 15.88 -16.04 -13.20
N PRO A 120 16.84 -15.13 -12.96
CA PRO A 120 17.39 -14.29 -14.02
C PRO A 120 17.86 -15.15 -15.20
N ASN A 121 17.65 -14.67 -16.43
CA ASN A 121 17.86 -15.40 -17.69
C ASN A 121 16.88 -16.55 -18.02
N ASP A 122 15.89 -16.85 -17.18
CA ASP A 122 14.83 -17.79 -17.59
C ASP A 122 14.04 -17.25 -18.80
N LYS A 123 13.70 -18.12 -19.75
CA LYS A 123 12.99 -17.75 -20.98
C LYS A 123 11.60 -17.17 -20.74
N SER A 124 10.98 -17.46 -19.59
CA SER A 124 9.68 -16.92 -19.18
C SER A 124 9.68 -15.40 -18.99
N HIS A 125 10.86 -14.79 -18.86
CA HIS A 125 11.03 -13.34 -18.83
C HIS A 125 11.06 -12.70 -20.22
N ILE A 126 10.98 -13.48 -21.29
CA ILE A 126 11.10 -13.02 -22.68
C ILE A 126 9.76 -13.18 -23.40
N GLU A 127 9.31 -12.11 -24.06
CA GLU A 127 8.15 -12.10 -24.94
C GLU A 127 8.55 -11.41 -26.25
N GLY A 128 8.60 -12.17 -27.34
CA GLY A 128 9.12 -11.67 -28.62
C GLY A 128 10.58 -11.19 -28.50
N GLN A 129 10.83 -9.93 -28.85
CA GLN A 129 12.15 -9.27 -28.71
C GLN A 129 12.22 -8.39 -27.44
N MET A 130 11.33 -8.60 -26.49
CA MET A 130 11.21 -7.79 -25.29
C MET A 130 11.42 -8.63 -24.03
N TYR A 131 12.00 -7.99 -23.02
CA TYR A 131 12.47 -8.58 -21.78
C TYR A 131 11.79 -7.90 -20.59
N ARG A 132 11.53 -8.69 -19.56
CA ARG A 132 11.04 -8.27 -18.25
C ARG A 132 12.07 -8.67 -17.19
N PRO A 133 12.70 -7.71 -16.47
CA PRO A 133 13.72 -8.04 -15.48
C PRO A 133 13.21 -8.88 -14.31
N ALA A 134 13.96 -9.93 -13.98
CA ALA A 134 13.59 -10.90 -12.95
C ALA A 134 13.53 -10.25 -11.54
N TYR A 135 14.40 -9.28 -11.26
CA TYR A 135 14.44 -8.60 -9.97
C TYR A 135 13.25 -7.64 -9.75
N ILE A 136 12.63 -7.13 -10.81
CA ILE A 136 11.37 -6.38 -10.69
C ILE A 136 10.21 -7.33 -10.36
N CYS A 137 10.19 -8.53 -10.96
CA CYS A 137 9.23 -9.58 -10.59
C CYS A 137 9.41 -10.01 -9.13
N ALA A 138 10.65 -10.16 -8.66
CA ALA A 138 10.93 -10.50 -7.26
C ALA A 138 10.48 -9.42 -6.27
N LEU A 139 10.64 -8.15 -6.64
CA LEU A 139 10.10 -7.04 -5.85
C LEU A 139 8.57 -7.07 -5.82
N HIS A 140 7.93 -7.29 -6.97
CA HIS A 140 6.46 -7.40 -7.07
C HIS A 140 5.91 -8.48 -6.13
N GLU A 141 6.47 -9.69 -6.18
CA GLU A 141 6.02 -10.79 -5.32
C GLU A 141 6.36 -10.57 -3.84
N LEU A 142 7.49 -9.92 -3.54
CA LEU A 142 7.83 -9.57 -2.16
C LEU A 142 6.83 -8.56 -1.59
N MET A 143 6.35 -7.60 -2.39
CA MET A 143 5.33 -6.65 -1.94
C MET A 143 4.01 -7.35 -1.57
N HIS A 144 3.63 -8.40 -2.29
CA HIS A 144 2.47 -9.24 -1.91
C HIS A 144 2.65 -9.87 -0.52
N VAL A 145 3.87 -10.31 -0.17
CA VAL A 145 4.17 -10.78 1.19
C VAL A 145 4.03 -9.65 2.22
N GLU A 146 4.53 -8.46 1.90
CA GLU A 146 4.45 -7.29 2.78
C GLU A 146 3.02 -6.81 3.04
N GLU A 147 2.15 -6.98 2.06
CA GLU A 147 0.74 -6.59 2.10
C GLU A 147 -0.15 -7.66 2.75
N MET A 148 0.38 -8.86 2.97
CA MET A 148 -0.33 -9.96 3.61
C MET A 148 -0.51 -9.72 5.11
N THR A 149 -1.74 -9.76 5.61
CA THR A 149 -1.98 -9.68 7.06
C THR A 149 -1.61 -11.02 7.72
N PRO A 150 -0.73 -11.03 8.74
CA PRO A 150 -0.31 -12.27 9.39
C PRO A 150 -1.49 -13.03 10.00
N GLY A 151 -1.59 -14.33 9.70
CA GLY A 151 -2.56 -15.22 10.36
C GLY A 151 -4.02 -15.01 9.95
N ILE A 152 -4.31 -14.27 8.87
CA ILE A 152 -5.67 -14.19 8.34
C ILE A 152 -6.07 -15.50 7.66
N SER A 153 -7.36 -15.83 7.76
CA SER A 153 -7.96 -16.91 6.99
C SER A 153 -8.16 -16.49 5.53
N LYS A 154 -8.30 -17.49 4.64
CA LYS A 154 -8.63 -17.25 3.22
C LYS A 154 -9.88 -16.37 3.03
N GLY A 155 -10.92 -16.56 3.85
CA GLY A 155 -12.15 -15.76 3.78
C GLY A 155 -11.93 -14.28 4.17
N GLN A 156 -11.02 -14.02 5.11
CA GLN A 156 -10.64 -12.66 5.49
C GLN A 156 -9.77 -12.00 4.41
N TYR A 157 -8.88 -12.76 3.76
CA TYR A 157 -8.08 -12.27 2.64
C TYR A 157 -8.95 -11.84 1.45
N ALA A 158 -10.05 -12.56 1.18
CA ALA A 158 -11.00 -12.23 0.12
C ALA A 158 -11.57 -10.80 0.23
N ARG A 159 -11.53 -10.18 1.43
CA ARG A 159 -11.85 -8.77 1.61
C ARG A 159 -11.01 -7.86 0.71
N PHE A 160 -9.72 -8.14 0.56
CA PHE A 160 -8.76 -7.29 -0.15
C PHE A 160 -8.57 -7.67 -1.63
N GLU A 161 -9.20 -8.75 -2.10
CA GLU A 161 -9.02 -9.31 -3.44
C GLU A 161 -9.18 -8.26 -4.55
N SER A 162 -10.10 -7.31 -4.39
CA SER A 162 -10.36 -6.26 -5.37
C SER A 162 -9.31 -5.14 -5.40
N VAL A 163 -8.41 -5.05 -4.42
CA VAL A 163 -7.45 -3.94 -4.29
C VAL A 163 -6.00 -4.36 -4.01
N VAL A 164 -5.74 -5.66 -3.81
CA VAL A 164 -4.42 -6.18 -3.41
C VAL A 164 -3.34 -5.99 -4.46
N GLU A 165 -3.68 -5.80 -5.73
CA GLU A 165 -2.69 -5.54 -6.79
C GLU A 165 -2.40 -4.04 -6.96
N VAL A 166 -3.15 -3.14 -6.34
CA VAL A 166 -3.08 -1.70 -6.63
C VAL A 166 -1.70 -1.14 -6.33
N LEU A 167 -1.14 -1.48 -5.17
CA LEU A 167 0.18 -0.99 -4.75
C LEU A 167 1.27 -1.67 -5.56
N THR A 168 1.22 -3.00 -5.66
CA THR A 168 2.20 -3.82 -6.38
C THR A 168 2.28 -3.41 -7.85
N VAL A 169 1.15 -3.33 -8.56
CA VAL A 169 1.10 -2.99 -9.99
C VAL A 169 1.61 -1.58 -10.26
N THR A 170 1.21 -0.62 -9.44
CA THR A 170 1.62 0.79 -9.61
C THR A 170 3.12 0.91 -9.44
N LYS A 171 3.67 0.29 -8.38
CA LYS A 171 5.12 0.31 -8.14
C LYS A 171 5.88 -0.42 -9.24
N THR A 172 5.38 -1.57 -9.70
CA THR A 172 5.98 -2.31 -10.82
C THR A 172 6.08 -1.44 -12.07
N ILE A 173 5.04 -0.70 -12.44
CA ILE A 173 5.06 0.20 -13.61
C ILE A 173 6.09 1.33 -13.41
N ILE A 174 6.14 1.97 -12.23
CA ILE A 174 7.12 3.01 -11.90
C ILE A 174 8.55 2.50 -12.05
N LEU A 175 8.83 1.32 -11.48
CA LEU A 175 10.17 0.73 -11.49
C LEU A 175 10.56 0.20 -12.85
N MET A 176 9.62 -0.36 -13.62
CA MET A 176 9.87 -0.81 -14.98
C MET A 176 10.27 0.36 -15.89
N ASP A 177 9.57 1.50 -15.78
CA ASP A 177 9.93 2.72 -16.51
C ASP A 177 11.30 3.27 -16.06
N GLU A 178 11.62 3.20 -14.77
CA GLU A 178 12.95 3.59 -14.26
C GLU A 178 14.06 2.69 -14.81
N VAL A 179 13.88 1.37 -14.78
CA VAL A 179 14.86 0.42 -15.33
C VAL A 179 15.01 0.66 -16.83
N TYR A 180 13.91 0.82 -17.57
CA TYR A 180 13.95 1.11 -19.00
C TYR A 180 14.79 2.37 -19.30
N LYS A 181 14.50 3.48 -18.59
CA LYS A 181 15.20 4.74 -18.81
C LYS A 181 16.67 4.68 -18.43
N LYS A 182 17.01 4.09 -17.28
CA LYS A 182 18.42 3.88 -16.89
C LYS A 182 19.15 2.95 -17.86
N THR A 183 18.48 1.93 -18.38
CA THR A 183 19.04 1.01 -19.37
C THR A 183 19.40 1.73 -20.66
N LEU A 184 18.53 2.63 -21.13
CA LEU A 184 18.73 3.38 -22.37
C LEU A 184 19.37 4.78 -22.18
N ASN A 185 19.81 5.10 -20.96
CA ASN A 185 20.37 6.40 -20.59
C ASN A 185 19.44 7.59 -20.93
N LEU A 186 18.13 7.42 -20.70
CA LEU A 186 17.12 8.45 -20.92
C LEU A 186 16.91 9.29 -19.64
N PRO A 187 16.59 10.60 -19.77
CA PRO A 187 16.17 11.42 -18.64
C PRO A 187 14.95 10.84 -17.91
N MET A 188 14.88 11.01 -16.58
CA MET A 188 13.78 10.42 -15.78
C MET A 188 12.42 11.08 -16.01
N ASP A 189 12.40 12.32 -16.47
CA ASP A 189 11.23 13.15 -16.73
C ASP A 189 10.63 12.96 -18.13
N ILE A 190 11.35 12.32 -19.06
CA ILE A 190 10.82 12.06 -20.40
C ILE A 190 9.67 11.05 -20.34
N GLU A 191 8.61 11.28 -21.11
CA GLU A 191 7.54 10.29 -21.28
C GLU A 191 7.97 9.28 -22.35
N VAL A 192 7.96 7.99 -22.01
CA VAL A 192 8.24 6.90 -22.94
C VAL A 192 6.91 6.34 -23.48
N ASP A 193 6.82 6.19 -24.80
CA ASP A 193 5.69 5.50 -25.42
C ASP A 193 5.93 3.99 -25.46
N TYR A 194 5.26 3.26 -24.57
CA TYR A 194 5.31 1.80 -24.52
C TYR A 194 4.32 1.12 -25.48
N GLU A 195 3.62 1.89 -26.30
CA GLU A 195 2.46 1.46 -27.08
C GLU A 195 1.39 0.82 -26.17
N ASN A 196 1.27 1.34 -24.94
CA ASN A 196 0.28 0.89 -23.97
C ASN A 196 -0.39 2.07 -23.29
N SER A 197 -1.69 1.92 -23.04
CA SER A 197 -2.50 2.94 -22.39
C SER A 197 -3.62 2.32 -21.57
N PHE A 198 -3.97 2.96 -20.46
CA PHE A 198 -5.04 2.57 -19.57
C PHE A 198 -6.26 3.45 -19.81
N LYS A 199 -7.43 2.84 -19.99
CA LYS A 199 -8.69 3.58 -20.02
C LYS A 199 -9.33 3.58 -18.63
N LEU A 200 -9.03 4.61 -17.86
CA LEU A 200 -9.47 4.78 -16.47
C LEU A 200 -10.45 5.94 -16.37
N PHE A 201 -11.67 5.66 -15.90
CA PHE A 201 -12.67 6.67 -15.56
C PHE A 201 -12.92 7.71 -16.68
N GLY A 202 -13.02 7.24 -17.92
CA GLY A 202 -13.23 8.09 -19.10
C GLY A 202 -11.98 8.78 -19.64
N LYS A 203 -10.84 8.68 -18.96
CA LYS A 203 -9.53 9.18 -19.42
C LYS A 203 -8.70 8.03 -20.00
N THR A 204 -7.98 8.31 -21.08
CA THR A 204 -6.90 7.42 -21.58
C THR A 204 -5.57 7.96 -21.08
N ILE A 205 -4.78 7.12 -20.42
CA ILE A 205 -3.51 7.49 -19.79
C ILE A 205 -2.43 6.59 -20.36
N LYS A 206 -1.37 7.15 -20.95
CA LYS A 206 -0.25 6.34 -21.45
C LYS A 206 0.53 5.73 -20.30
N GLN A 207 1.06 4.51 -20.46
CA GLN A 207 1.81 3.86 -19.38
C GLN A 207 3.04 4.67 -18.93
N GLY A 208 3.73 5.35 -19.86
CA GLY A 208 4.84 6.24 -19.52
C GLY A 208 4.41 7.49 -18.75
N GLU A 209 3.29 8.12 -19.16
CA GLU A 209 2.67 9.26 -18.43
C GLU A 209 2.34 8.83 -16.99
N PHE A 210 1.69 7.68 -16.86
CA PHE A 210 1.32 7.09 -15.58
C PHE A 210 2.55 6.85 -14.68
N ALA A 211 3.61 6.25 -15.22
CA ALA A 211 4.84 5.97 -14.46
C ALA A 211 5.51 7.26 -13.97
N ASN A 212 5.61 8.27 -14.83
CA ASN A 212 6.18 9.57 -14.48
C ASN A 212 5.36 10.29 -13.42
N PHE A 213 4.04 10.30 -13.59
CA PHE A 213 3.12 10.94 -12.67
C PHE A 213 3.28 10.33 -11.28
N TYR A 214 3.16 9.01 -11.16
CA TYR A 214 3.22 8.36 -9.84
C TYR A 214 4.62 8.33 -9.23
N ARG A 215 5.70 8.28 -10.03
CA ARG A 215 7.07 8.47 -9.48
C ARG A 215 7.24 9.83 -8.83
N THR A 216 6.79 10.88 -9.52
CA THR A 216 6.87 12.26 -9.03
C THR A 216 5.96 12.47 -7.83
N LEU A 217 4.80 11.81 -7.83
CA LEU A 217 3.83 11.93 -6.74
C LEU A 217 4.31 11.16 -5.50
N GLU A 218 4.78 9.92 -5.65
CA GLU A 218 5.32 9.10 -4.55
C GLU A 218 6.42 9.85 -3.79
N ALA A 219 7.31 10.57 -4.48
CA ALA A 219 8.36 11.37 -3.86
C ALA A 219 7.85 12.51 -2.95
N LYS A 220 6.56 12.86 -3.01
CA LYS A 220 5.93 13.93 -2.21
C LYS A 220 5.16 13.40 -1.00
N TYR A 221 4.97 12.09 -0.89
CA TYR A 221 4.19 11.45 0.17
C TYR A 221 5.04 10.45 0.96
N PRO A 222 4.68 10.18 2.23
CA PRO A 222 5.33 9.16 3.05
C PRO A 222 5.27 7.74 2.46
N SER A 223 4.25 7.44 1.65
CA SER A 223 4.03 6.12 1.03
C SER A 223 3.35 6.23 -0.33
N LEU A 224 3.47 5.17 -1.14
CA LEU A 224 2.76 5.07 -2.41
C LEU A 224 1.24 5.01 -2.20
N ALA A 225 0.77 4.38 -1.13
CA ALA A 225 -0.65 4.35 -0.81
C ALA A 225 -1.21 5.76 -0.56
N GLU A 226 -0.50 6.58 0.21
CA GLU A 226 -0.87 7.99 0.45
C GLU A 226 -0.84 8.81 -0.85
N ALA A 227 0.15 8.59 -1.71
CA ALA A 227 0.21 9.21 -3.03
C ALA A 227 -1.01 8.84 -3.88
N LEU A 228 -1.41 7.56 -3.91
CA LEU A 228 -2.53 7.06 -4.69
C LEU A 228 -3.88 7.64 -4.25
N VAL A 229 -4.12 7.77 -2.95
CA VAL A 229 -5.39 8.33 -2.42
C VAL A 229 -5.40 9.86 -2.39
N SER A 230 -4.30 10.51 -2.79
CA SER A 230 -4.20 11.96 -2.76
C SER A 230 -5.11 12.66 -3.79
N LYS A 231 -5.46 13.92 -3.51
CA LYS A 231 -6.26 14.75 -4.43
C LYS A 231 -5.64 14.84 -5.83
N GLN A 232 -4.31 14.93 -5.93
CA GLN A 232 -3.61 15.01 -7.20
C GLN A 232 -3.81 13.72 -8.01
N SER A 233 -3.67 12.55 -7.37
CA SER A 233 -3.92 11.25 -7.99
C SER A 233 -5.37 11.11 -8.43
N LEU A 234 -6.32 11.40 -7.54
CA LEU A 234 -7.75 11.33 -7.86
C LEU A 234 -8.11 12.25 -9.03
N THR A 235 -7.57 13.47 -9.06
CA THR A 235 -7.75 14.39 -10.19
C THR A 235 -7.13 13.84 -11.48
N PHE A 236 -5.92 13.28 -11.40
CA PHE A 236 -5.23 12.66 -12.54
C PHE A 236 -6.02 11.49 -13.14
N LEU A 237 -6.69 10.73 -12.27
CA LEU A 237 -7.61 9.63 -12.62
C LEU A 237 -9.01 10.11 -13.02
N ASN A 238 -9.24 11.41 -13.22
CA ASN A 238 -10.55 11.98 -13.55
C ASN A 238 -11.63 11.66 -12.49
N GLN A 239 -11.22 11.57 -11.22
CA GLN A 239 -12.07 11.39 -10.05
C GLN A 239 -12.20 12.74 -9.32
N THR A 240 -13.04 13.63 -9.85
CA THR A 240 -13.23 14.99 -9.34
C THR A 240 -14.36 15.13 -8.31
N ASN A 241 -15.23 14.12 -8.19
CA ASN A 241 -16.37 14.10 -7.28
C ASN A 241 -16.12 13.29 -6.00
N VAL A 242 -14.87 12.90 -5.73
CA VAL A 242 -14.54 12.18 -4.49
C VAL A 242 -14.49 13.23 -3.39
N GLU A 243 -15.56 13.33 -2.62
CA GLU A 243 -15.50 14.09 -1.37
C GLU A 243 -14.31 13.57 -0.56
N PRO A 244 -13.49 14.47 0.01
CA PRO A 244 -12.39 14.05 0.87
C PRO A 244 -12.97 13.12 1.92
N MET A 245 -12.42 11.91 2.03
CA MET A 245 -12.86 10.90 2.99
C MET A 245 -13.12 11.60 4.32
N ASN A 246 -14.39 11.68 4.68
CA ASN A 246 -14.84 12.39 5.86
C ASN A 246 -14.43 11.50 7.04
N ILE A 247 -13.17 11.63 7.49
CA ILE A 247 -12.67 10.92 8.66
C ILE A 247 -13.64 11.26 9.76
N ASN A 248 -14.41 10.26 10.21
CA ASN A 248 -15.46 10.45 11.19
C ASN A 248 -14.85 11.25 12.36
N MET A 249 -15.40 12.43 12.63
CA MET A 249 -14.90 13.32 13.68
C MET A 249 -14.88 12.63 15.06
N GLN A 250 -15.66 11.56 15.23
CA GLN A 250 -15.58 10.65 16.37
C GLN A 250 -14.28 9.84 16.40
N VAL A 251 -13.82 9.30 15.28
CA VAL A 251 -12.56 8.53 15.22
C VAL A 251 -11.36 9.47 15.41
N LEU A 252 -11.35 10.61 14.74
CA LEU A 252 -10.29 11.61 14.88
C LEU A 252 -10.28 12.22 16.30
N GLY A 253 -11.46 12.55 16.83
CA GLY A 253 -11.61 13.08 18.18
C GLY A 253 -11.19 12.09 19.27
N GLY A 254 -11.56 10.82 19.11
CA GLY A 254 -11.14 9.74 20.02
C GLY A 254 -9.63 9.54 20.03
N PHE A 255 -8.98 9.55 18.86
CA PHE A 255 -7.53 9.42 18.75
C PHE A 255 -6.78 10.58 19.42
N LEU A 256 -7.21 11.83 19.16
CA LEU A 256 -6.63 13.02 19.80
C LEU A 256 -6.78 13.00 21.32
N ALA A 257 -7.91 12.51 21.83
CA ALA A 257 -8.11 12.36 23.26
C ALA A 257 -7.15 11.35 23.88
N VAL A 258 -6.98 10.17 23.27
CA VAL A 258 -6.06 9.11 23.76
C VAL A 258 -4.61 9.58 23.74
N VAL A 259 -4.17 10.25 22.68
CA VAL A 259 -2.81 10.83 22.61
C VAL A 259 -2.63 11.89 23.71
N GLY A 260 -3.62 12.75 23.94
CA GLY A 260 -3.58 13.73 25.02
C GLY A 260 -3.42 13.09 26.40
N TYR A 261 -4.16 12.00 26.70
CA TYR A 261 -3.99 11.25 27.96
C TYR A 261 -2.60 10.65 28.11
N ALA A 262 -2.04 10.07 27.04
CA ALA A 262 -0.69 9.51 27.06
C ALA A 262 0.37 10.60 27.33
N VAL A 263 0.20 11.79 26.74
CA VAL A 263 1.10 12.94 26.95
C VAL A 263 1.02 13.46 28.40
N VAL A 264 -0.19 13.56 28.98
CA VAL A 264 -0.37 13.96 30.39
C VAL A 264 0.26 12.93 31.33
N ALA A 265 0.05 11.64 31.09
CA ALA A 265 0.65 10.58 31.90
C ALA A 265 2.18 10.61 31.86
N LEU A 266 2.76 10.84 30.67
CA LEU A 266 4.20 10.97 30.49
C LEU A 266 4.74 12.23 31.18
N ALA A 267 4.03 13.35 31.11
CA ALA A 267 4.40 14.59 31.78
C ALA A 267 4.40 14.46 33.31
N LEU A 268 3.44 13.72 33.88
CA LEU A 268 3.40 13.45 35.32
C LEU A 268 4.56 12.56 35.78
N LEU A 269 4.94 11.56 34.98
CA LEU A 269 6.12 10.72 35.24
C LEU A 269 7.42 11.54 35.17
N LEU A 270 7.52 12.46 34.21
CA LEU A 270 8.69 13.33 34.03
C LEU A 270 8.77 14.47 35.07
N ASN A 271 7.63 14.91 35.62
CA ASN A 271 7.59 15.96 36.64
C ASN A 271 8.21 15.49 37.98
N ASN A 272 8.16 14.19 38.27
CA ASN A 272 8.87 13.59 39.41
C ASN A 272 10.41 13.57 39.23
N ALA A 273 10.91 13.88 38.02
CA ALA A 273 12.33 13.79 37.64
C ALA A 273 13.03 15.15 37.41
N SER A 274 12.55 16.25 38.02
CA SER A 274 13.23 17.57 38.16
C SER A 274 12.97 18.67 37.11
N PHE A 275 11.91 18.63 36.30
CA PHE A 275 11.63 19.69 35.31
C PHE A 275 10.25 20.36 35.47
N GLY A 276 10.08 21.17 36.52
CA GLY A 276 8.80 21.77 36.91
C GLY A 276 8.12 22.60 35.81
N THR A 277 8.86 23.44 35.08
CA THR A 277 8.25 24.32 34.05
C THR A 277 7.94 23.57 32.74
N VAL A 278 8.80 22.64 32.33
CA VAL A 278 8.61 21.86 31.08
C VAL A 278 7.45 20.87 31.25
N GLY A 279 7.34 20.22 32.42
CA GLY A 279 6.23 19.32 32.73
C GLY A 279 4.86 20.01 32.74
N LEU A 280 4.80 21.27 33.17
CA LEU A 280 3.57 22.07 33.13
C LEU A 280 3.15 22.42 31.69
N VAL A 281 4.10 22.80 30.82
CA VAL A 281 3.79 23.10 29.40
C VAL A 281 3.31 21.85 28.66
N VAL A 282 3.96 20.71 28.86
CA VAL A 282 3.58 19.44 28.22
C VAL A 282 2.22 18.95 28.74
N THR A 283 1.96 19.07 30.05
CA THR A 283 0.63 18.79 30.63
C THR A 283 -0.43 19.69 30.01
N GLY A 284 -0.17 20.98 29.85
CA GLY A 284 -1.09 21.93 29.22
C GLY A 284 -1.44 21.56 27.78
N LEU A 285 -0.45 21.16 26.97
CA LEU A 285 -0.67 20.69 25.61
C LEU A 285 -1.49 19.39 25.58
N GLY A 286 -1.19 18.44 26.46
CA GLY A 286 -1.94 17.19 26.56
C GLY A 286 -3.42 17.42 26.94
N VAL A 287 -3.68 18.30 27.90
CA VAL A 287 -5.04 18.68 28.31
C VAL A 287 -5.79 19.37 27.16
N ALA A 288 -5.14 20.28 26.43
CA ALA A 288 -5.73 20.93 25.26
C ALA A 288 -6.08 19.91 24.16
N SER A 289 -5.23 18.90 23.93
CA SER A 289 -5.51 17.80 23.00
C SER A 289 -6.68 16.92 23.45
N ILE A 290 -6.83 16.66 24.76
CA ILE A 290 -7.98 15.93 25.31
C ILE A 290 -9.27 16.69 25.03
N PHE A 291 -9.34 17.97 25.41
CA PHE A 291 -10.56 18.76 25.20
C PHE A 291 -10.86 19.01 23.73
N GLY A 292 -9.84 19.24 22.90
CA GLY A 292 -10.00 19.33 21.45
C GLY A 292 -10.52 18.03 20.84
N GLY A 293 -9.99 16.88 21.27
CA GLY A 293 -10.44 15.56 20.85
C GLY A 293 -11.89 15.27 21.26
N VAL A 294 -12.24 15.51 22.53
CA VAL A 294 -13.61 15.33 23.05
C VAL A 294 -14.59 16.28 22.35
N GLY A 295 -14.20 17.53 22.08
CA GLY A 295 -15.04 18.49 21.36
C GLY A 295 -15.32 18.07 19.92
N LEU A 296 -14.29 17.59 19.21
CA LEU A 296 -14.46 17.02 17.85
C LEU A 296 -15.33 15.77 17.87
N PHE A 297 -15.16 14.91 18.88
CA PHE A 297 -15.97 13.71 19.08
C PHE A 297 -17.46 14.04 19.27
N ALA A 298 -17.76 14.97 20.18
CA ALA A 298 -19.12 15.41 20.47
C ALA A 298 -19.77 16.12 19.27
N ASN A 299 -19.02 16.95 18.53
CA ASN A 299 -19.49 17.58 17.29
C ASN A 299 -19.82 16.52 16.22
N GLY A 300 -19.05 15.43 16.17
CA GLY A 300 -19.34 14.28 15.32
C GLY A 300 -20.66 13.59 15.65
N ILE A 301 -20.97 13.40 16.94
CA ILE A 301 -22.27 12.86 17.40
C ILE A 301 -23.42 13.82 17.03
N TYR A 302 -23.29 15.10 17.39
CA TYR A 302 -24.34 16.09 17.18
C TYR A 302 -24.72 16.26 15.70
N LYS A 303 -23.72 16.24 14.80
CA LYS A 303 -23.99 16.29 13.36
C LYS A 303 -24.69 15.03 12.85
N ASN A 304 -24.32 13.85 13.36
CA ASN A 304 -24.98 12.61 12.98
C ASN A 304 -26.46 12.57 13.42
N GLU A 305 -26.77 12.96 14.67
CA GLU A 305 -28.15 13.03 15.17
C GLU A 305 -29.01 13.97 14.31
N ARG A 306 -28.47 15.14 13.94
CA ARG A 306 -29.19 16.13 13.13
C ARG A 306 -29.47 15.67 11.69
N THR A 307 -28.59 14.85 11.12
CA THR A 307 -28.83 14.24 9.81
C THR A 307 -29.94 13.19 9.89
N THR A 308 -29.98 12.41 10.97
CA THR A 308 -31.04 11.42 11.21
C THR A 308 -32.40 12.08 11.45
N ASP A 309 -32.44 13.20 12.19
CA ASP A 309 -33.68 13.95 12.42
C ASP A 309 -34.24 14.57 11.14
N ASN A 310 -33.37 15.07 10.24
CA ASN A 310 -33.80 15.63 8.95
C ASN A 310 -34.31 14.54 7.99
N GLU A 311 -33.69 13.36 7.96
CA GLU A 311 -34.21 12.22 7.17
C GLU A 311 -35.57 11.73 7.68
N ILE A 312 -35.77 11.72 9.00
CA ILE A 312 -37.06 11.35 9.61
C ILE A 312 -38.13 12.41 9.32
N LEU A 313 -37.78 13.71 9.36
CA LEU A 313 -38.70 14.81 9.03
C LEU A 313 -39.10 14.79 7.55
N ASP A 314 -38.17 14.52 6.63
CA ASP A 314 -38.46 14.40 5.20
C ASP A 314 -39.32 13.15 4.88
N ALA A 315 -39.07 12.02 5.55
CA ALA A 315 -39.90 10.83 5.43
C ALA A 315 -41.33 11.06 5.97
N SER A 316 -41.47 11.86 7.03
CA SER A 316 -42.76 12.25 7.62
C SER A 316 -43.56 13.17 6.68
N ALA A 317 -42.88 14.11 6.02
CA ALA A 317 -43.49 15.02 5.04
C ALA A 317 -43.98 14.28 3.78
N CYS A 318 -43.25 13.26 3.33
CA CYS A 318 -43.67 12.38 2.23
C CYS A 318 -44.92 11.55 2.57
N LEU A 319 -45.09 11.12 3.82
CA LEU A 319 -46.27 10.35 4.26
C LEU A 319 -47.51 11.22 4.47
N ALA A 320 -47.35 12.49 4.85
CA ALA A 320 -48.45 13.44 5.02
C ALA A 320 -49.00 14.01 3.69
N GLY A 321 -48.23 13.94 2.60
CA GLY A 321 -48.64 14.42 1.27
C GLY A 321 -49.52 13.46 0.46
N ASN A 322 -49.72 12.22 0.91
CA ASN A 322 -50.37 11.16 0.12
C ASN A 322 -51.82 10.85 0.52
N THR A 323 -52.49 11.73 1.28
CA THR A 323 -53.89 11.50 1.72
C THR A 323 -54.92 12.48 1.15
N ASN A 324 -54.55 13.32 0.18
CA ASN A 324 -55.53 14.19 -0.49
C ASN A 324 -55.39 14.13 -2.01
N SER A 325 -56.13 13.21 -2.64
CA SER A 325 -56.85 13.48 -3.90
C SER A 325 -57.85 12.34 -4.18
N PRO A 326 -59.00 12.66 -4.82
CA PRO A 326 -60.32 12.05 -4.58
C PRO A 326 -60.54 10.65 -5.15
#